data_AF-A0A512H6V1-F1
#
_entry.id   AF-A0A512H6V1-F1
#
_cell.length_a   1.000
_cell.length_b   1.000
_cell.length_c   1.000
_cell.angle_alpha   90.00
_cell.angle_beta   90.00
_cell.angle_gamma   90.00
#
_symmetry.space_group_name_H-M   'P 1'
#
loop_
_entity.id
_entity.type
_entity.pdbx_description
1 polymer ?
#
loop_
_entity_poly.entity_id
_entity_poly.type
_entity_poly.pdbx_seq_one_letter_code
_entity_poly.pdbx_strand_id
1 'polypeptide(L)'
;MTDPKNSLLVEGNTDLHVLYNLFKAARLPDGFCKIEDCKNDETALSTFIVAFRGSPSQAVGLILDADQDPAKRWKQIKDRARKKGGDDPLPESPDPTGTVVKRPGKPTLGVWLMPDNTTLGMLEDFLLALVPSEHDPLMGHARATVAALSGDMRRFRPQHASKAEVHTYLAWQKEPGTPPGLGISKGYFDPSQGPVPDFLAWIERLFGPFPPSA
;
A
#
# COMPACT_ATOMS: atom_id res chain seq x y z
N MET A 1 -13.02 -20.16 -12.70
CA MET A 1 -11.65 -19.81 -12.28
C MET A 1 -11.51 -20.21 -10.83
N THR A 2 -10.47 -20.96 -10.49
CA THR A 2 -10.12 -21.25 -9.08
C THR A 2 -9.64 -19.97 -8.42
N ASP A 3 -10.06 -19.70 -7.18
CA ASP A 3 -9.56 -18.55 -6.43
C ASP A 3 -8.02 -18.55 -6.36
N PRO A 4 -7.38 -17.37 -6.48
CA PRO A 4 -5.92 -17.27 -6.33
C PRO A 4 -5.48 -17.85 -4.99
N LYS A 5 -4.42 -18.67 -5.00
CA LYS A 5 -3.83 -19.22 -3.76
C LYS A 5 -3.12 -18.15 -2.93
N ASN A 6 -2.68 -17.09 -3.59
CA ASN A 6 -1.94 -15.98 -3.03
C ASN A 6 -2.88 -14.85 -2.66
N SER A 7 -2.58 -14.13 -1.58
CA SER A 7 -3.36 -12.95 -1.19
C SER A 7 -2.51 -11.75 -0.79
N LEU A 8 -3.07 -10.56 -0.99
CA LEU A 8 -2.52 -9.28 -0.58
C LEU A 8 -3.53 -8.57 0.31
N LEU A 9 -3.24 -8.51 1.60
CA LEU A 9 -4.11 -7.97 2.63
C LEU A 9 -3.91 -6.46 2.70
N VAL A 10 -5.00 -5.70 2.55
CA VAL A 10 -4.99 -4.23 2.63
C VAL A 10 -5.99 -3.74 3.67
N GLU A 11 -5.75 -2.53 4.20
CA GLU A 11 -6.58 -1.95 5.27
C GLU A 11 -8.00 -1.63 4.81
N GLY A 12 -8.18 -1.11 3.59
CA GLY A 12 -9.47 -0.64 3.12
C GLY A 12 -9.75 -0.83 1.62
N ASN A 13 -10.98 -0.49 1.25
CA ASN A 13 -11.45 -0.59 -0.13
C ASN A 13 -10.74 0.39 -1.08
N THR A 14 -10.30 1.55 -0.59
CA THR A 14 -9.56 2.53 -1.41
C THR A 14 -8.21 1.95 -1.84
N ASP A 15 -7.46 1.36 -0.92
CA ASP A 15 -6.19 0.66 -1.15
C ASP A 15 -6.36 -0.42 -2.19
N LEU A 16 -7.39 -1.27 -2.03
CA LEU A 16 -7.71 -2.34 -2.96
C LEU A 16 -7.84 -1.81 -4.39
N HIS A 17 -8.62 -0.75 -4.59
CA HIS A 17 -8.83 -0.19 -5.92
C HIS A 17 -7.60 0.52 -6.48
N VAL A 18 -6.78 1.18 -5.64
CA VAL A 18 -5.51 1.76 -6.07
C VAL A 18 -4.56 0.67 -6.56
N LEU A 19 -4.35 -0.37 -5.76
CA LEU A 19 -3.46 -1.47 -6.13
C LEU A 19 -3.97 -2.25 -7.35
N TYR A 20 -5.28 -2.48 -7.45
CA TYR A 20 -5.87 -3.11 -8.63
C TYR A 20 -5.56 -2.34 -9.92
N ASN A 21 -5.78 -1.02 -9.92
CA ASN A 21 -5.48 -0.20 -11.10
C ASN A 21 -3.98 -0.06 -11.35
N LEU A 22 -3.16 -0.05 -10.29
CA LEU A 22 -1.71 -0.07 -10.40
C LEU A 22 -1.20 -1.35 -11.09
N PHE A 23 -1.66 -2.52 -10.63
CA PHE A 23 -1.29 -3.81 -11.23
C PHE A 23 -1.75 -3.92 -12.68
N LYS A 24 -2.93 -3.39 -12.99
CA LYS A 24 -3.42 -3.31 -14.37
C LYS A 24 -2.55 -2.39 -15.23
N ALA A 25 -2.15 -1.23 -14.72
CA ALA A 25 -1.25 -0.30 -15.43
C ALA A 25 0.14 -0.92 -15.65
N ALA A 26 0.64 -1.67 -14.66
CA ALA A 26 1.88 -2.43 -14.73
C ALA A 26 1.78 -3.74 -15.53
N ARG A 27 0.59 -4.08 -16.05
CA ARG A 27 0.31 -5.30 -16.82
C ARG A 27 0.72 -6.59 -16.10
N LEU A 28 0.50 -6.66 -14.79
CA LEU A 28 0.70 -7.89 -14.04
C LEU A 28 -0.37 -8.94 -14.45
N PRO A 29 -0.04 -10.25 -14.45
CA PRO A 29 -0.97 -11.29 -14.88
C PRO A 29 -2.23 -11.34 -14.04
N ASP A 30 -3.41 -11.42 -14.65
CA ASP A 30 -4.65 -11.57 -13.90
C ASP A 30 -4.64 -12.81 -12.98
N GLY A 31 -5.19 -12.67 -11.78
CA GLY A 31 -5.32 -13.78 -10.82
C GLY A 31 -4.01 -14.24 -10.15
N PHE A 32 -2.91 -13.51 -10.31
CA PHE A 32 -1.64 -13.83 -9.63
C PHE A 32 -1.75 -13.78 -8.09
N CYS A 33 -2.62 -12.90 -7.58
CA CYS A 33 -3.04 -12.84 -6.18
C CYS A 33 -4.47 -12.28 -6.08
N LYS A 34 -5.10 -12.51 -4.93
CA LYS A 34 -6.34 -11.86 -4.53
C LYS A 34 -6.01 -10.68 -3.61
N ILE A 35 -6.47 -9.47 -3.94
CA ILE A 35 -6.38 -8.32 -3.03
C ILE A 35 -7.58 -8.37 -2.08
N GLU A 36 -7.34 -8.38 -0.77
CA GLU A 36 -8.36 -8.57 0.25
C GLU A 36 -8.52 -7.31 1.11
N ASP A 37 -9.68 -6.64 0.97
CA ASP A 37 -10.09 -5.53 1.84
C ASP A 37 -10.44 -6.06 3.24
N CYS A 38 -9.53 -5.83 4.18
CA CYS A 38 -9.65 -6.28 5.56
C CYS A 38 -10.43 -5.30 6.44
N LYS A 39 -10.95 -4.19 5.90
CA LYS A 39 -11.73 -3.14 6.60
C LYS A 39 -10.97 -2.30 7.62
N ASN A 40 -9.89 -2.81 8.21
CA ASN A 40 -8.98 -2.10 9.11
C ASN A 40 -7.66 -2.88 9.32
N ASP A 41 -6.66 -2.18 9.86
CA ASP A 41 -5.31 -2.66 10.16
C ASP A 41 -5.32 -3.87 11.12
N GLU A 42 -6.22 -3.86 12.11
CA GLU A 42 -6.27 -4.92 13.12
C GLU A 42 -6.70 -6.25 12.51
N THR A 43 -7.66 -6.21 11.61
CA THR A 43 -8.15 -7.37 10.87
C THR A 43 -7.11 -7.82 9.86
N ALA A 44 -6.50 -6.89 9.10
CA ALA A 44 -5.43 -7.19 8.14
C ALA A 44 -4.27 -7.92 8.83
N LEU A 45 -3.79 -7.39 9.95
CA LEU A 45 -2.71 -7.98 10.72
C LEU A 45 -3.12 -9.30 11.38
N SER A 46 -4.35 -9.40 11.89
CA SER A 46 -4.84 -10.66 12.46
C SER A 46 -4.89 -11.78 11.43
N THR A 47 -5.37 -11.48 10.22
CA THR A 47 -5.40 -12.40 9.07
C THR A 47 -3.99 -12.77 8.62
N PHE A 48 -3.08 -11.80 8.55
CA PHE A 48 -1.67 -12.04 8.22
C PHE A 48 -1.00 -12.99 9.20
N ILE A 49 -1.21 -12.82 10.51
CA ILE A 49 -0.64 -13.72 11.52
C ILE A 49 -1.22 -15.14 11.41
N VAL A 50 -2.49 -15.30 11.03
CA VAL A 50 -3.07 -16.62 10.76
C VAL A 50 -2.36 -17.28 9.57
N ALA A 51 -2.00 -16.51 8.54
CA ALA A 51 -1.29 -17.00 7.36
C ALA A 51 0.09 -17.61 7.69
N PHE A 52 0.68 -17.35 8.86
CA PHE A 52 1.97 -17.95 9.26
C PHE A 52 1.93 -19.49 9.30
N ARG A 53 0.73 -20.04 9.46
CA ARG A 53 0.45 -21.49 9.51
C ARG A 53 -0.13 -22.02 8.19
N GLY A 54 -0.13 -21.22 7.13
CA GLY A 54 -0.63 -21.59 5.81
C GLY A 54 0.18 -22.68 5.11
N SER A 55 -0.21 -22.98 3.87
CA SER A 55 0.47 -23.97 3.02
C SER A 55 1.75 -23.39 2.40
N PRO A 56 2.82 -24.18 2.21
CA PRO A 56 4.04 -23.74 1.52
C PRO A 56 3.83 -23.31 0.07
N SER A 57 2.69 -23.64 -0.54
CA SER A 57 2.33 -23.17 -1.88
C SER A 57 1.66 -21.79 -1.91
N GLN A 58 1.47 -21.15 -0.75
CA GLN A 58 0.84 -19.84 -0.64
C GLN A 58 1.88 -18.74 -0.41
N ALA A 59 1.65 -17.59 -1.00
CA ALA A 59 2.28 -16.33 -0.63
C ALA A 59 1.21 -15.35 -0.11
N VAL A 60 1.49 -14.69 1.02
CA VAL A 60 0.58 -13.71 1.63
C VAL A 60 1.35 -12.43 1.89
N GLY A 61 0.88 -11.33 1.31
CA GLY A 61 1.38 -9.98 1.55
C GLY A 61 0.48 -9.22 2.52
N LEU A 62 1.08 -8.35 3.32
CA LEU A 62 0.40 -7.38 4.17
C LEU A 62 0.88 -5.98 3.79
N ILE A 63 -0.07 -5.08 3.52
CA ILE A 63 0.19 -3.66 3.32
C ILE A 63 -0.46 -2.91 4.46
N LEU A 64 0.31 -2.05 5.12
CA LEU A 64 -0.18 -1.20 6.21
C LEU A 64 0.38 0.21 6.08
N ASP A 65 -0.40 1.19 6.54
CA ASP A 65 0.07 2.56 6.71
C ASP A 65 1.13 2.62 7.81
N ALA A 66 2.22 3.37 7.60
CA ALA A 66 3.23 3.61 8.63
C ALA A 66 2.80 4.71 9.61
N ASP A 67 1.73 5.45 9.30
CA ASP A 67 1.19 6.60 10.01
C ASP A 67 2.27 7.63 10.37
N GLN A 68 2.85 7.50 11.57
CA GLN A 68 3.80 8.45 12.17
C GLN A 68 5.16 7.81 12.50
N ASP A 69 5.30 6.48 12.49
CA ASP A 69 6.56 5.81 12.85
C ASP A 69 6.60 4.36 12.29
N PRO A 70 7.33 4.11 11.19
CA PRO A 70 7.51 2.78 10.61
C PRO A 70 8.11 1.76 11.57
N ALA A 71 9.06 2.17 12.44
CA ALA A 71 9.69 1.27 13.40
C ALA A 71 8.71 0.86 14.50
N LYS A 72 7.87 1.79 14.97
CA LYS A 72 6.78 1.48 15.90
C LYS A 72 5.73 0.60 15.25
N ARG A 73 5.35 0.86 14.00
CA ARG A 73 4.42 0.02 13.24
C ARG A 73 4.97 -1.40 13.08
N TRP A 74 6.25 -1.53 12.71
CA TRP A 74 6.95 -2.81 12.65
C TRP A 74 6.96 -3.55 14.00
N LYS A 75 7.30 -2.83 15.08
CA LYS A 75 7.27 -3.39 16.43
C LYS A 75 5.88 -3.91 16.81
N GLN A 76 4.81 -3.19 16.45
CA GLN A 76 3.44 -3.65 16.69
C GLN A 76 3.11 -4.95 15.94
N ILE A 77 3.56 -5.08 14.68
CA ILE A 77 3.40 -6.30 13.90
C ILE A 77 4.07 -7.48 14.61
N LYS A 78 5.35 -7.33 15.00
CA LYS A 78 6.09 -8.37 15.73
C LYS A 78 5.47 -8.71 17.09
N ASP A 79 5.10 -7.69 17.87
CA ASP A 79 4.50 -7.89 19.19
C ASP A 79 3.18 -8.66 19.11
N ARG A 80 2.35 -8.38 18.08
CA ARG A 80 1.12 -9.15 17.84
C ARG A 80 1.41 -10.57 17.35
N ALA A 81 2.40 -10.77 16.50
CA ALA A 81 2.85 -12.09 16.06
C ALA A 81 3.28 -12.97 17.25
N ARG A 82 4.13 -12.42 18.14
CA ARG A 82 4.64 -13.09 19.35
C ARG A 82 3.51 -13.45 20.33
N LYS A 83 2.55 -12.55 20.54
CA LYS A 83 1.41 -12.77 21.46
C LYS A 83 0.49 -13.93 21.05
N LYS A 84 0.36 -14.24 19.75
CA LYS A 84 -0.47 -15.37 19.28
C LYS A 84 0.22 -16.75 19.40
N GLY A 85 1.31 -16.83 20.18
CA GLY A 85 1.96 -18.08 20.58
C GLY A 85 2.67 -18.83 19.46
N GLY A 86 3.07 -18.12 18.40
CA GLY A 86 3.79 -18.70 17.26
C GLY A 86 5.27 -18.32 17.25
N ASP A 87 6.07 -19.16 16.57
CA ASP A 87 7.39 -18.80 16.05
C ASP A 87 7.23 -17.58 15.12
N ASP A 88 7.76 -16.43 15.55
CA ASP A 88 7.70 -15.15 14.83
C ASP A 88 8.67 -15.22 13.63
N PRO A 89 8.18 -15.32 12.39
CA PRO A 89 9.03 -15.42 11.21
C PRO A 89 9.72 -14.11 10.84
N LEU A 90 9.26 -12.99 11.40
CA LEU A 90 9.64 -11.67 10.90
C LEU A 90 11.04 -11.29 11.39
N PRO A 91 11.84 -10.62 10.55
CA PRO A 91 13.15 -10.12 10.96
C PRO A 91 13.02 -9.04 12.03
N GLU A 92 14.12 -8.80 12.76
CA GLU A 92 14.13 -7.80 13.83
C GLU A 92 13.81 -6.37 13.33
N SER A 93 14.25 -6.04 12.12
CA SER A 93 13.95 -4.78 11.42
C SER A 93 13.31 -5.07 10.06
N PRO A 94 12.43 -4.19 9.54
CA PRO A 94 11.91 -4.33 8.18
C PRO A 94 13.02 -4.13 7.16
N ASP A 95 12.91 -4.79 6.01
CA ASP A 95 13.72 -4.52 4.83
C ASP A 95 13.25 -3.19 4.19
N PRO A 96 14.15 -2.21 3.95
CA PRO A 96 13.79 -0.94 3.32
C PRO A 96 13.25 -1.08 1.89
N THR A 97 13.48 -2.22 1.23
CA THR A 97 12.92 -2.53 -0.10
C THR A 97 11.60 -3.30 -0.04
N GLY A 98 11.03 -3.45 1.16
CA GLY A 98 9.86 -4.30 1.44
C GLY A 98 10.28 -5.68 1.93
N THR A 99 9.70 -6.13 3.03
CA THR A 99 10.12 -7.37 3.69
C THR A 99 9.50 -8.58 3.01
N VAL A 100 10.31 -9.61 2.74
CA VAL A 100 9.86 -10.94 2.29
C VAL A 100 10.55 -12.02 3.09
N VAL A 101 9.77 -12.91 3.69
CA VAL A 101 10.27 -14.05 4.48
C VAL A 101 9.89 -15.36 3.81
N LYS A 102 10.91 -16.17 3.52
CA LYS A 102 10.78 -17.53 2.98
C LYS A 102 11.34 -18.53 3.99
N ARG A 103 10.54 -19.54 4.36
CA ARG A 103 10.98 -20.61 5.27
C ARG A 103 10.61 -21.98 4.68
N PRO A 104 11.45 -23.02 4.85
CA PRO A 104 11.14 -24.37 4.36
C PRO A 104 9.80 -24.89 4.88
N GLY A 105 8.95 -25.41 3.99
CA GLY A 105 7.65 -26.00 4.36
C GLY A 105 6.61 -25.02 4.92
N LYS A 106 6.82 -23.70 4.74
CA LYS A 106 5.94 -22.62 5.21
C LYS A 106 5.57 -21.68 4.05
N PRO A 107 4.47 -20.93 4.16
CA PRO A 107 4.11 -19.93 3.15
C PRO A 107 5.16 -18.83 3.07
N THR A 108 5.23 -18.17 1.91
CA THR A 108 6.00 -16.93 1.76
C THR A 108 5.19 -15.79 2.36
N LEU A 109 5.82 -14.96 3.18
CA LEU A 109 5.18 -13.83 3.84
C LEU A 109 5.83 -12.53 3.39
N GLY A 110 5.03 -11.53 3.03
CA GLY A 110 5.52 -10.21 2.67
C GLY A 110 4.90 -9.13 3.52
N VAL A 111 5.66 -8.09 3.85
CA VAL A 111 5.14 -6.87 4.47
C VAL A 111 5.66 -5.65 3.71
N TRP A 112 4.75 -4.76 3.37
CA TRP A 112 5.04 -3.42 2.86
C TRP A 112 4.44 -2.38 3.82
N LEU A 113 5.23 -1.40 4.22
CA LEU A 113 4.75 -0.26 4.99
C LEU A 113 4.65 0.95 4.06
N MET A 114 3.47 1.55 3.96
CA MET A 114 3.29 2.75 3.14
C MET A 114 4.10 3.93 3.69
N PRO A 115 4.55 4.85 2.81
CA PRO A 115 4.45 4.76 1.36
C PRO A 115 5.58 3.92 0.73
N ASP A 116 6.73 3.78 1.40
CA ASP A 116 7.96 3.25 0.78
C ASP A 116 8.83 2.34 1.69
N ASN A 117 8.30 1.87 2.82
CA ASN A 117 8.95 1.13 3.91
C ASN A 117 9.93 1.90 4.80
N THR A 118 10.32 3.12 4.42
CA THR A 118 11.38 3.88 5.11
C THR A 118 10.88 5.20 5.70
N THR A 119 9.88 5.81 5.07
CA THR A 119 9.26 7.06 5.50
C THR A 119 7.95 6.80 6.22
N LEU A 120 7.54 7.76 7.03
CA LEU A 120 6.20 7.78 7.61
C LEU A 120 5.19 8.20 6.54
N GLY A 121 3.98 7.65 6.62
CA GLY A 121 2.90 8.06 5.76
C GLY A 121 1.85 6.97 5.55
N MET A 122 0.98 7.26 4.61
CA MET A 122 -0.17 6.46 4.24
C MET A 122 -0.26 6.27 2.72
N LEU A 123 -1.26 5.53 2.27
CA LEU A 123 -1.60 5.42 0.84
C LEU A 123 -1.66 6.78 0.12
N GLU A 124 -2.14 7.83 0.78
CA GLU A 124 -2.20 9.15 0.15
C GLU A 124 -0.82 9.77 -0.08
N ASP A 125 0.17 9.51 0.77
CA ASP A 125 1.56 9.92 0.51
C ASP A 125 2.15 9.14 -0.67
N PHE A 126 1.82 7.85 -0.78
CA PHE A 126 2.19 7.02 -1.94
C PHE A 126 1.63 7.63 -3.23
N LEU A 127 0.35 8.03 -3.23
CA LEU A 127 -0.29 8.65 -4.40
C LEU A 127 0.25 10.05 -4.74
N LEU A 128 0.57 10.87 -3.73
CA LEU A 128 1.19 12.18 -3.94
C LEU A 128 2.55 12.07 -4.63
N ALA A 129 3.31 11.01 -4.35
CA ALA A 129 4.57 10.73 -5.04
C ALA A 129 4.38 10.33 -6.51
N LEU A 130 3.14 10.07 -6.95
CA LEU A 130 2.80 9.74 -8.35
C LEU A 130 2.28 10.95 -9.13
N VAL A 131 2.20 12.14 -8.54
CA VAL A 131 1.81 13.35 -9.30
C VAL A 131 2.85 13.60 -10.40
N PRO A 132 2.49 13.64 -11.71
CA PRO A 132 3.43 13.58 -12.85
C PRO A 132 4.58 14.59 -12.88
N SER A 133 4.51 15.65 -12.08
CA SER A 133 5.56 16.66 -11.95
C SER A 133 5.66 17.11 -10.51
N GLU A 134 6.89 17.20 -9.97
CA GLU A 134 7.16 17.84 -8.68
C GLU A 134 6.67 19.31 -8.64
N HIS A 135 6.52 19.92 -9.82
CA HIS A 135 6.04 21.29 -10.00
C HIS A 135 4.70 21.33 -10.73
N ASP A 136 3.88 20.28 -10.63
CA ASP A 136 2.51 20.32 -11.14
C ASP A 136 1.79 21.55 -10.53
N PRO A 137 1.42 22.57 -11.34
CA PRO A 137 0.87 23.81 -10.81
C PRO A 137 -0.46 23.59 -10.07
N LEU A 138 -1.23 22.59 -10.48
CA LEU A 138 -2.51 22.26 -9.87
C LEU A 138 -2.31 21.62 -8.50
N MET A 139 -1.36 20.68 -8.39
CA MET A 139 -0.98 20.11 -7.09
C MET A 139 -0.40 21.18 -6.16
N GLY A 140 0.45 22.08 -6.68
CA GLY A 140 0.95 23.23 -5.93
C GLY A 140 -0.17 24.12 -5.38
N HIS A 141 -1.17 24.42 -6.21
CA HIS A 141 -2.34 25.19 -5.79
C HIS A 141 -3.19 24.44 -4.75
N ALA A 142 -3.34 23.13 -4.88
CA ALA A 142 -4.10 22.30 -3.95
C ALA A 142 -3.43 22.28 -2.57
N ARG A 143 -2.11 22.06 -2.53
CA ARG A 143 -1.31 22.12 -1.29
C ARG A 143 -1.42 23.47 -0.60
N ALA A 144 -1.24 24.56 -1.36
CA ALA A 144 -1.35 25.90 -0.81
C ALA A 144 -2.74 26.17 -0.21
N THR A 145 -3.79 25.71 -0.89
CA THR A 145 -5.18 25.87 -0.43
C THR A 145 -5.43 25.07 0.85
N VAL A 146 -5.01 23.80 0.89
CA VAL A 146 -5.15 22.94 2.07
C VAL A 146 -4.35 23.50 3.26
N ALA A 147 -3.13 23.97 3.02
CA ALA A 147 -2.26 24.55 4.05
C ALA A 147 -2.79 25.87 4.63
N ALA A 148 -3.52 26.66 3.83
CA ALA A 148 -4.14 27.91 4.28
C ALA A 148 -5.33 27.70 5.23
N LEU A 149 -5.89 26.48 5.31
CA LEU A 149 -7.00 26.18 6.21
C LEU A 149 -6.53 26.18 7.67
N SER A 150 -7.11 27.06 8.48
CA SER A 150 -6.79 27.22 9.91
C SER A 150 -8.05 27.41 10.76
N GLY A 151 -7.91 27.23 12.08
CA GLY A 151 -9.01 27.33 13.03
C GLY A 151 -10.21 26.47 12.63
N ASP A 152 -11.40 27.04 12.70
CA ASP A 152 -12.68 26.35 12.40
C ASP A 152 -12.87 26.01 10.92
N MET A 153 -12.07 26.61 10.01
CA MET A 153 -12.11 26.24 8.60
C MET A 153 -11.46 24.87 8.35
N ARG A 154 -10.45 24.48 9.14
CA ARG A 154 -9.80 23.18 9.02
C ARG A 154 -10.57 22.12 9.82
N ARG A 155 -11.48 21.42 9.13
CA ARG A 155 -12.33 20.39 9.74
C ARG A 155 -11.68 19.00 9.82
N PHE A 156 -10.56 18.78 9.14
CA PHE A 156 -9.81 17.53 9.20
C PHE A 156 -8.63 17.62 10.18
N ARG A 157 -8.18 16.47 10.69
CA ARG A 157 -7.02 16.39 11.60
C ARG A 157 -5.71 16.67 10.84
N PRO A 158 -4.69 17.28 11.45
CA PRO A 158 -3.41 17.56 10.77
C PRO A 158 -2.78 16.33 10.11
N GLN A 159 -2.89 15.16 10.74
CA GLN A 159 -2.41 13.87 10.21
C GLN A 159 -3.15 13.37 8.95
N HIS A 160 -4.22 14.03 8.52
CA HIS A 160 -4.95 13.75 7.28
C HIS A 160 -4.67 14.80 6.20
N ALA A 161 -3.58 15.58 6.33
CA ALA A 161 -3.20 16.59 5.34
C ALA A 161 -3.01 15.96 3.95
N SER A 162 -2.23 14.88 3.83
CA SER A 162 -2.01 14.17 2.56
C SER A 162 -3.33 13.69 1.94
N LYS A 163 -4.26 13.22 2.78
CA LYS A 163 -5.62 12.86 2.34
C LYS A 163 -6.39 14.07 1.79
N ALA A 164 -6.37 15.20 2.49
CA ALA A 164 -7.01 16.43 2.02
C ALA A 164 -6.37 16.93 0.71
N GLU A 165 -5.05 16.86 0.58
CA GLU A 165 -4.30 17.22 -0.62
C GLU A 165 -4.68 16.36 -1.83
N VAL A 166 -4.61 15.03 -1.71
CA VAL A 166 -4.98 14.09 -2.78
C VAL A 166 -6.41 14.32 -3.25
N HIS A 167 -7.36 14.42 -2.33
CA HIS A 167 -8.76 14.61 -2.69
C HIS A 167 -9.04 16.00 -3.30
N THR A 168 -8.34 17.04 -2.86
CA THR A 168 -8.45 18.39 -3.45
C THR A 168 -7.88 18.41 -4.86
N TYR A 169 -6.70 17.82 -5.08
CA TYR A 169 -6.09 17.67 -6.39
C TYR A 169 -7.01 16.91 -7.35
N LEU A 170 -7.57 15.77 -6.92
CA LEU A 170 -8.51 14.97 -7.71
C LEU A 170 -9.84 15.68 -7.99
N ALA A 171 -10.29 16.57 -7.11
CA ALA A 171 -11.50 17.37 -7.33
C ALA A 171 -11.35 18.38 -8.47
N TRP A 172 -10.11 18.78 -8.80
CA TRP A 172 -9.82 19.74 -9.87
C TRP A 172 -9.30 19.09 -11.16
N GLN A 173 -9.26 17.76 -11.20
CA GLN A 173 -8.93 17.04 -12.42
C GLN A 173 -10.04 17.16 -13.47
N LYS A 174 -9.71 16.77 -14.71
CA LYS A 174 -10.64 16.79 -15.86
C LYS A 174 -12.00 16.16 -15.55
N GLU A 175 -12.01 15.09 -14.74
CA GLU A 175 -13.23 14.49 -14.20
C GLU A 175 -13.26 14.67 -12.67
N PRO A 176 -13.87 15.76 -12.17
CA PRO A 176 -13.97 16.03 -10.74
C PRO A 176 -14.57 14.88 -9.94
N GLY A 177 -14.03 14.64 -8.75
CA GLY A 177 -14.50 13.57 -7.87
C GLY A 177 -14.05 12.17 -8.30
N THR A 178 -13.09 12.06 -9.23
CA THR A 178 -12.45 10.79 -9.57
C THR A 178 -11.90 10.13 -8.30
N PRO A 179 -12.32 8.89 -7.96
CA PRO A 179 -11.76 8.15 -6.84
C PRO A 179 -10.25 7.90 -7.03
N PRO A 180 -9.44 7.89 -5.96
CA PRO A 180 -8.00 7.70 -6.06
C PRO A 180 -7.57 6.50 -6.90
N GLY A 181 -8.26 5.36 -6.76
CA GLY A 181 -7.96 4.16 -7.55
C GLY A 181 -8.10 4.35 -9.07
N LEU A 182 -9.03 5.20 -9.52
CA LEU A 182 -9.17 5.51 -10.94
C LEU A 182 -8.20 6.60 -11.42
N GLY A 183 -7.54 7.33 -10.51
CA GLY A 183 -6.58 8.37 -10.85
C GLY A 183 -5.39 7.84 -11.66
N ILE A 184 -4.93 6.62 -11.38
CA ILE A 184 -3.87 5.93 -12.15
C ILE A 184 -4.36 5.67 -13.58
N SER A 185 -5.51 5.01 -13.73
CA SER A 185 -6.08 4.67 -15.04
C SER A 185 -6.43 5.91 -15.89
N LYS A 186 -6.69 7.05 -15.26
CA LYS A 186 -6.95 8.34 -15.94
C LYS A 186 -5.69 9.19 -16.18
N GLY A 187 -4.52 8.72 -15.75
CA GLY A 187 -3.25 9.43 -15.93
C GLY A 187 -3.07 10.67 -15.04
N TYR A 188 -3.86 10.80 -13.97
CA TYR A 188 -3.67 11.85 -12.95
C TYR A 188 -2.53 11.51 -11.99
N PHE A 189 -2.22 10.22 -11.90
CA PHE A 189 -1.07 9.65 -11.21
C PHE A 189 -0.26 8.83 -12.23
N ASP A 190 1.04 9.10 -12.31
CA ASP A 190 1.99 8.38 -13.15
C ASP A 190 2.66 7.26 -12.35
N PRO A 191 2.38 5.98 -12.66
CA PRO A 191 2.96 4.84 -11.96
C PRO A 191 4.43 4.57 -12.35
N SER A 192 5.05 5.35 -13.25
CA SER A 192 6.46 5.19 -13.61
C SER A 192 7.44 5.86 -12.63
N GLN A 193 6.93 6.57 -11.63
CA GLN A 193 7.71 7.36 -10.69
C GLN A 193 7.33 7.06 -9.22
N GLY A 194 7.97 7.78 -8.29
CA GLY A 194 7.76 7.60 -6.87
C GLY A 194 8.16 6.19 -6.39
N PRO A 195 7.47 5.64 -5.38
CA PRO A 195 7.80 4.33 -4.80
C PRO A 195 7.31 3.13 -5.63
N VAL A 196 6.66 3.34 -6.78
CA VAL A 196 6.05 2.25 -7.56
C VAL A 196 7.05 1.21 -8.07
N PRO A 197 8.22 1.58 -8.64
CA PRO A 197 9.18 0.59 -9.13
C PRO A 197 9.64 -0.38 -8.01
N ASP A 198 9.95 0.16 -6.83
CA ASP A 198 10.35 -0.64 -5.67
C ASP A 198 9.19 -1.49 -5.14
N PHE A 199 7.98 -0.93 -5.14
CA PHE A 199 6.76 -1.66 -4.78
C PHE A 199 6.51 -2.85 -5.72
N LEU A 200 6.61 -2.66 -7.03
CA LEU A 200 6.43 -3.73 -8.02
C LEU A 200 7.54 -4.79 -7.91
N ALA A 201 8.78 -4.39 -7.63
CA ALA A 201 9.87 -5.31 -7.35
C ALA A 201 9.59 -6.15 -6.08
N TRP A 202 9.03 -5.55 -5.04
CA TRP A 202 8.58 -6.29 -3.85
C TRP A 202 7.45 -7.28 -4.16
N ILE A 203 6.45 -6.88 -4.96
CA ILE A 203 5.35 -7.75 -5.41
C ILE A 203 5.90 -8.97 -6.16
N GLU A 204 6.87 -8.79 -7.06
CA GLU A 204 7.52 -9.87 -7.80
C GLU A 204 8.33 -10.81 -6.87
N ARG A 205 9.10 -10.26 -5.93
CA ARG A 205 9.85 -11.08 -4.94
C ARG A 205 8.93 -11.94 -4.06
N LEU A 206 7.75 -11.42 -3.74
CA LEU A 206 6.74 -12.05 -2.91
C LEU A 206 5.96 -13.15 -3.65
N PHE A 207 5.39 -12.84 -4.81
CA PHE A 207 4.47 -13.74 -5.52
C PHE A 207 5.12 -14.58 -6.63
N GLY A 208 6.36 -14.27 -6.99
CA GLY A 208 7.13 -14.96 -8.00
C GLY A 208 7.38 -14.11 -9.24
N PRO A 209 8.35 -14.50 -10.08
CA PRO A 209 8.63 -13.79 -11.32
C PRO A 209 7.39 -13.82 -12.20
N PHE A 210 6.96 -12.67 -12.68
CA PHE A 210 5.90 -12.58 -13.66
C PHE A 210 6.49 -12.76 -15.06
N PRO A 211 5.81 -13.44 -15.99
CA PRO A 211 6.23 -13.43 -17.38
C PRO A 211 6.31 -11.97 -17.87
N PRO A 212 7.33 -11.62 -18.67
CA PRO A 212 7.41 -10.28 -19.25
C PRO A 212 6.11 -9.98 -20.00
N SER A 213 5.63 -8.74 -19.89
CA SER A 213 4.42 -8.30 -20.58
C SER A 213 4.56 -8.56 -22.07
N ALA A 214 3.63 -9.34 -22.64
CA ALA A 214 3.53 -9.59 -24.07
C ALA A 214 3.18 -8.30 -24.85
#